data_AF-A0A0J9HEE2-F1
#
_entry.id   AF-A0A0J9HEE2-F1
#
_cell.length_a   1.000
_cell.length_b   1.000
_cell.length_c   1.000
_cell.angle_alpha   90.00
_cell.angle_beta   90.00
_cell.angle_gamma   90.00
#
_symmetry.space_group_name_H-M   'P 1'
#
loop_
_entity.id
_entity.type
_entity.pdbx_description
1 polymer ?
#
loop_
_entity_poly.entity_id
_entity_poly.type
_entity_poly.pdbx_seq_one_letter_code
_entity_poly.pdbx_strand_id
1 'polypeptide(L)'
;MLFSILGAQPLTIGGITGLISLFNDTIYDIIARYDVSIYPQFICWTAIWAPIFHWLTAIWNTCDYMRYVTVFSIKGVEELVSEFSSRGSIDGYLNCTFAILYFATIYVLEKLGSNTIFNLPSGAFWTTTLTRKPKSFGLALRISQDI
;
A
#
# COMPACT_ATOMS: atom_id res chain seq x y z
N MET A 1 -11.49 2.64 -19.71
CA MET A 1 -11.86 1.38 -20.39
C MET A 1 -10.64 0.54 -20.76
N LEU A 2 -9.61 1.10 -21.44
CA LEU A 2 -8.37 0.39 -21.79
C LEU A 2 -7.69 -0.31 -20.61
N PHE A 3 -7.56 0.37 -19.47
CA PHE A 3 -6.95 -0.21 -18.26
C PHE A 3 -7.71 -1.42 -17.70
N SER A 4 -9.03 -1.49 -17.89
CA SER A 4 -9.85 -2.63 -17.44
C SER A 4 -9.70 -3.86 -18.33
N ILE A 5 -9.24 -3.69 -19.58
CA ILE A 5 -9.08 -4.77 -20.56
C ILE A 5 -7.63 -5.26 -20.60
N LEU A 6 -6.66 -4.35 -20.46
CA LEU A 6 -5.23 -4.64 -20.61
C LEU A 6 -4.46 -4.63 -19.27
N GLY A 7 -5.11 -4.29 -18.16
CA GLY A 7 -4.49 -4.20 -16.84
C GLY A 7 -4.36 -5.55 -16.14
N ALA A 8 -3.28 -5.74 -15.37
CA ALA A 8 -3.05 -6.94 -14.56
C ALA A 8 -4.03 -7.08 -13.37
N GLN A 9 -4.73 -6.01 -13.00
CA GLN A 9 -5.73 -6.00 -11.93
C GLN A 9 -7.01 -5.26 -12.37
N PRO A 10 -8.00 -5.96 -12.96
CA PRO A 10 -9.20 -5.33 -13.55
C PRO A 10 -10.15 -4.70 -12.53
N LEU A 11 -9.96 -4.98 -11.24
CA LEU A 11 -10.72 -4.38 -10.13
C LEU A 11 -10.22 -2.97 -9.76
N THR A 12 -9.06 -2.55 -10.27
CA THR A 12 -8.51 -1.23 -9.95
C THR A 12 -9.22 -0.16 -10.78
N ILE A 13 -9.76 0.85 -10.09
CA ILE A 13 -10.40 2.00 -10.72
C ILE A 13 -9.34 3.09 -10.89
N GLY A 14 -8.90 3.29 -12.13
CA GLY A 14 -8.05 4.44 -12.48
C GLY A 14 -8.87 5.72 -12.51
N GLY A 15 -8.47 6.71 -11.71
CA GLY A 15 -9.11 8.03 -11.63
C GLY A 15 -8.08 9.15 -11.47
N ILE A 16 -8.52 10.39 -11.65
CA ILE A 16 -7.70 11.57 -11.38
C ILE A 16 -7.53 11.69 -9.87
N THR A 17 -6.30 11.74 -9.40
CA THR A 17 -5.96 11.89 -7.97
C THR A 17 -5.56 13.32 -7.64
N GLY A 18 -5.61 13.70 -6.35
CA GLY A 18 -5.19 15.03 -5.92
C GLY A 18 -3.72 15.33 -6.24
N LEU A 19 -2.85 14.31 -6.25
CA LEU A 19 -1.42 14.47 -6.53
C LEU A 19 -1.14 14.82 -8.00
N ILE A 20 -1.92 14.31 -8.95
CA ILE A 20 -1.77 14.70 -10.36
C ILE A 20 -2.28 16.13 -10.60
N SER A 21 -3.32 16.57 -9.85
CA SER A 21 -3.77 17.95 -9.87
C SER A 21 -2.72 18.89 -9.29
N LEU A 22 -2.14 18.54 -8.13
CA LEU A 22 -1.08 19.33 -7.51
C LEU A 22 0.17 19.41 -8.39
N PHE A 23 0.53 18.32 -9.08
CA PHE A 23 1.61 18.34 -10.06
C PHE A 23 1.31 19.28 -11.24
N ASN A 24 0.06 19.31 -11.71
CA ASN A 24 -0.36 20.22 -12.76
C ASN A 24 -0.31 21.70 -12.30
N ASP A 25 -0.82 21.97 -11.10
CA ASP A 25 -0.83 23.31 -10.49
C ASP A 25 0.58 23.84 -10.28
N THR A 26 1.50 22.99 -9.80
CA THR A 26 2.91 23.37 -9.61
C THR A 26 3.61 23.65 -10.94
N ILE A 27 3.36 22.86 -11.99
CA ILE A 27 3.89 23.16 -13.33
C ILE A 27 3.34 24.49 -13.84
N TYR A 28 2.05 24.73 -13.68
CA TYR A 28 1.41 25.97 -14.11
C TYR A 28 2.02 27.19 -13.40
N ASP A 29 2.22 27.13 -12.08
CA ASP A 29 2.81 28.21 -11.29
C ASP A 29 4.30 28.48 -11.66
N ILE A 30 5.05 27.44 -12.03
CA ILE A 30 6.42 27.62 -12.53
C ILE A 30 6.42 28.30 -13.90
N ILE A 31 5.56 27.87 -14.82
CA ILE A 31 5.52 28.38 -16.21
C ILE A 31 4.92 29.78 -16.28
N ALA A 32 3.95 30.09 -15.41
CA ALA A 32 3.33 31.41 -15.32
C ALA A 32 4.35 32.53 -15.00
N ARG A 33 5.49 32.21 -14.37
CA ARG A 33 6.60 33.14 -14.15
C ARG A 33 7.43 33.45 -15.40
N TYR A 34 7.27 32.67 -16.47
CA TYR A 34 8.00 32.83 -17.73
C TYR A 34 7.05 33.22 -18.87
N ASP A 35 6.31 32.25 -19.41
CA ASP A 35 5.36 32.44 -20.51
C ASP A 35 4.29 31.34 -20.47
N VAL A 36 3.03 31.76 -20.27
CA VAL A 36 1.87 30.85 -20.17
C VAL A 36 1.56 30.13 -21.48
N SER A 37 1.94 30.67 -22.64
CA SER A 37 1.65 30.05 -23.95
C SER A 37 2.42 28.74 -24.18
N ILE A 38 3.52 28.54 -23.44
CA ILE A 38 4.37 27.34 -23.54
C ILE A 38 3.80 26.16 -22.75
N TYR A 39 2.91 26.43 -21.78
CA TYR A 39 2.32 25.42 -20.90
C TYR A 39 1.83 24.14 -21.61
N PRO A 40 1.00 24.19 -22.67
CA PRO A 40 0.52 22.96 -23.32
C PRO A 40 1.65 22.16 -24.00
N GLN A 41 2.66 22.82 -24.55
CA GLN A 41 3.82 22.14 -25.17
C GLN A 41 4.66 21.43 -24.11
N PHE A 42 4.83 22.06 -22.94
CA PHE A 42 5.55 21.47 -21.82
C PHE A 42 4.83 20.26 -21.21
N ILE A 43 3.50 20.30 -21.11
CA ILE A 43 2.70 19.15 -20.67
C ILE A 43 2.80 17.98 -21.67
N CYS A 44 2.76 18.27 -22.98
CA CYS A 44 3.01 17.24 -24.00
C CYS A 44 4.39 16.61 -23.88
N TRP A 45 5.44 17.41 -23.62
CA TRP A 45 6.78 16.90 -23.40
C TRP A 45 6.84 15.98 -22.16
N THR A 46 6.21 16.39 -21.06
CA THR A 46 6.12 15.59 -19.83
C THR A 46 5.40 14.26 -20.07
N ALA A 47 4.35 14.26 -20.90
CA ALA A 47 3.61 13.06 -21.26
C ALA A 47 4.42 12.06 -22.10
N ILE A 48 5.47 12.49 -22.81
CA ILE A 48 6.40 11.61 -23.55
C ILE A 48 7.37 10.92 -22.58
N TRP A 49 7.86 11.64 -21.57
CA TRP A 49 8.79 11.08 -20.59
C TRP A 49 8.13 10.10 -19.62
N ALA A 50 6.86 10.28 -19.28
CA ALA A 50 6.12 9.38 -18.39
C ALA A 50 6.17 7.88 -18.80
N PRO A 51 5.83 7.48 -20.04
CA PRO A 51 5.93 6.08 -20.47
C PRO A 51 7.36 5.58 -20.59
N ILE A 52 8.34 6.45 -20.91
CA ILE A 52 9.76 6.08 -20.95
C ILE A 52 10.23 5.63 -19.56
N PHE A 53 9.92 6.42 -18.52
CA PHE A 53 10.24 6.04 -17.14
C PHE A 53 9.45 4.81 -16.68
N HIS A 54 8.20 4.67 -17.11
CA HIS A 54 7.41 3.48 -16.80
C HIS A 54 8.07 2.20 -17.32
N TRP A 55 8.52 2.19 -18.58
CA TRP A 55 9.27 1.06 -19.14
C TRP A 55 10.62 0.85 -18.47
N LEU A 56 11.32 1.92 -18.11
CA LEU A 56 12.57 1.83 -17.35
C LEU A 56 12.36 1.10 -16.01
N THR A 57 11.35 1.50 -15.24
CA THR A 57 11.02 0.86 -13.95
C THR A 57 10.55 -0.58 -14.10
N ALA A 58 9.93 -0.93 -15.23
CA ALA A 58 9.54 -2.31 -15.54
C ALA A 58 10.76 -3.18 -15.83
N ILE A 59 11.75 -2.69 -16.59
CA ILE A 59 13.00 -3.42 -16.88
C ILE A 59 13.82 -3.65 -15.61
N TRP A 60 13.91 -2.63 -14.75
CA TRP A 60 14.64 -2.71 -13.48
C TRP A 60 13.89 -3.46 -12.37
N ASN A 61 12.70 -4.01 -12.66
CA ASN A 61 11.84 -4.69 -11.69
C ASN A 61 11.65 -3.89 -10.38
N THR A 62 11.52 -2.56 -10.48
CA THR A 62 11.34 -1.69 -9.31
C THR A 62 10.05 -2.04 -8.54
N CYS A 63 9.10 -2.74 -9.16
CA CYS A 63 7.90 -3.23 -8.51
C CYS A 63 8.17 -4.15 -7.30
N ASP A 64 9.28 -4.89 -7.28
CA ASP A 64 9.65 -5.71 -6.11
C ASP A 64 9.99 -4.85 -4.88
N TYR A 65 10.31 -3.57 -5.07
CA TYR A 65 10.52 -2.62 -3.98
C TYR A 65 9.25 -2.40 -3.13
N MET A 66 8.06 -2.55 -3.71
CA MET A 66 6.79 -2.38 -2.98
C MET A 66 6.64 -3.38 -1.83
N ARG A 67 7.37 -4.50 -1.85
CA ARG A 67 7.38 -5.47 -0.73
C ARG A 67 8.02 -4.91 0.54
N TYR A 68 8.95 -3.97 0.42
CA TYR A 68 9.65 -3.36 1.56
C TYR A 68 8.88 -2.17 2.16
N VAL A 69 7.90 -1.63 1.42
CA VAL A 69 7.05 -0.52 1.89
C VAL A 69 5.82 -1.10 2.58
N THR A 70 5.92 -1.34 3.89
CA THR A 70 4.81 -1.87 4.68
C THR A 70 3.87 -0.74 5.15
N VAL A 71 2.56 -0.94 4.92
CA VAL A 71 1.47 -0.02 5.32
C VAL A 71 1.38 0.25 6.82
N PHE A 72 1.99 -0.60 7.64
CA PHE A 72 2.11 -0.41 9.09
C PHE A 72 2.92 0.85 9.41
N SER A 73 3.98 1.11 8.66
CA SER A 73 4.89 2.23 8.91
C SER A 73 4.28 3.57 8.51
N ILE A 74 3.49 3.61 7.44
CA ILE A 74 3.00 4.88 6.87
C ILE A 74 1.70 5.32 7.57
N LYS A 75 0.68 4.46 7.62
CA LYS A 75 -0.61 4.82 8.23
C LYS A 75 -0.55 4.89 9.75
N GLY A 76 0.26 4.03 10.38
CA GLY A 76 0.45 4.08 11.83
C GLY A 76 1.05 5.43 12.27
N VAL A 77 2.07 5.90 11.55
CA VAL A 77 2.74 7.17 11.87
C VAL A 77 1.87 8.38 11.52
N GLU A 78 1.13 8.34 10.42
CA GLU A 78 0.22 9.43 10.04
C GLU A 78 -0.90 9.65 11.07
N GLU A 79 -1.51 8.57 11.58
CA GLU A 79 -2.53 8.63 12.63
C GLU A 79 -1.94 9.09 13.98
N LEU A 80 -0.71 8.66 14.31
CA LEU A 80 -0.01 9.11 15.50
C LEU A 80 0.28 10.62 15.45
N VAL A 81 0.76 11.13 14.30
CA VAL A 81 1.11 12.54 14.10
C VAL A 81 -0.13 13.44 13.97
N SER A 82 -1.23 12.91 13.41
CA SER A 82 -2.53 13.59 13.33
C SER A 82 -2.97 14.13 14.70
N GLU A 83 -2.87 13.31 15.76
CA GLU A 83 -3.32 13.73 17.09
C GLU A 83 -2.43 14.75 17.78
N PHE A 84 -1.14 14.83 17.42
CA PHE A 84 -0.31 15.95 17.87
C PHE A 84 -0.77 17.29 17.26
N SER A 85 -1.29 17.29 16.03
CA SER A 85 -1.75 18.50 15.36
C SER A 85 -3.19 18.88 15.73
N SER A 86 -4.07 17.91 15.99
CA SER A 86 -5.50 18.17 16.21
C SER A 86 -5.86 18.48 17.68
N ARG A 87 -5.24 17.77 18.63
CA ARG A 87 -5.57 17.86 20.08
C ARG A 87 -4.47 18.46 20.96
N GLY A 88 -3.28 18.67 20.39
CA GLY A 88 -2.14 19.27 21.08
C GLY A 88 -1.17 18.25 21.68
N SER A 89 -0.05 18.76 22.21
CA SER A 89 1.13 17.93 22.52
C SER A 89 0.87 16.86 23.59
N ILE A 90 0.00 17.13 24.57
CA ILE A 90 -0.29 16.21 25.70
C ILE A 90 -0.98 14.93 25.21
N ASP A 91 -2.00 15.07 24.35
CA ASP A 91 -2.77 13.92 23.83
C ASP A 91 -1.94 13.08 22.86
N GLY A 92 -1.08 13.71 22.07
CA GLY A 92 -0.13 13.01 21.20
C GLY A 92 0.86 12.15 22.00
N TYR A 93 1.43 12.65 23.10
CA TYR A 93 2.33 11.87 23.95
C TYR A 93 1.64 10.67 24.60
N LEU A 94 0.39 10.83 25.01
CA LEU A 94 -0.44 9.72 25.53
C LEU A 94 -0.71 8.66 24.46
N ASN A 95 -1.07 9.05 23.23
CA ASN A 95 -1.33 8.11 22.14
C ASN A 95 -0.08 7.30 21.74
N CYS A 96 1.09 7.96 21.63
CA CYS A 96 2.38 7.28 21.44
C CYS A 96 2.67 6.27 22.56
N THR A 97 2.36 6.63 23.81
CA THR A 97 2.57 5.74 24.96
C THR A 97 1.69 4.49 24.90
N PHE A 98 0.40 4.64 24.57
CA PHE A 98 -0.51 3.51 24.38
C PHE A 98 -0.08 2.59 23.23
N ALA A 99 0.39 3.14 22.11
CA ALA A 99 0.88 2.37 20.98
C ALA A 99 2.09 1.48 21.35
N ILE A 100 3.06 2.03 22.10
CA ILE A 100 4.25 1.30 22.55
C ILE A 100 3.87 0.22 23.57
N LEU A 101 3.00 0.54 24.54
CA LEU A 101 2.54 -0.43 25.55
C LEU A 101 1.75 -1.58 24.92
N TYR A 102 0.90 -1.30 23.93
CA TYR A 102 0.17 -2.32 23.20
C TYR A 102 1.12 -3.25 22.43
N PHE A 103 2.07 -2.68 21.69
CA PHE A 103 3.09 -3.47 20.97
C PHE A 103 3.92 -4.34 21.92
N ALA A 104 4.36 -3.78 23.06
CA ALA A 104 5.11 -4.51 24.08
C ALA A 104 4.28 -5.65 24.68
N THR A 105 2.98 -5.43 24.91
CA THR A 105 2.08 -6.46 25.45
C THR A 105 1.91 -7.62 24.47
N ILE A 106 1.65 -7.35 23.20
CA ILE A 106 1.53 -8.39 22.16
C ILE A 106 2.85 -9.15 21.98
N TYR A 107 3.98 -8.44 21.96
CA TYR A 107 5.30 -9.06 21.86
C TYR A 107 5.59 -10.02 23.03
N VAL A 108 5.26 -9.61 24.26
CA VAL A 108 5.40 -10.47 25.44
C VAL A 108 4.44 -11.66 25.37
N LEU A 109 3.20 -11.47 24.92
CA LEU A 109 2.22 -12.54 24.76
C LEU A 109 2.63 -13.57 23.69
N GLU A 110 3.18 -13.12 22.56
CA GLU A 110 3.74 -14.01 21.53
C GLU A 110 4.94 -14.80 22.07
N LYS A 111 5.82 -14.14 22.84
CA LYS A 111 6.98 -14.80 23.44
C LYS A 111 6.58 -15.81 24.52
N LEU A 112 5.53 -15.53 25.27
CA LEU A 112 4.95 -16.45 26.26
C LEU A 112 4.21 -17.62 25.60
N GLY A 113 3.47 -17.37 24.51
CA GLY A 113 2.78 -18.39 23.72
C GLY A 113 3.73 -19.30 22.92
N SER A 114 4.95 -18.84 22.64
CA SER A 114 6.01 -19.65 22.04
C SER A 114 6.73 -20.56 23.04
N ASN A 115 6.43 -20.49 24.35
CA ASN A 115 7.02 -21.37 25.37
C ASN A 115 6.16 -22.64 25.57
N THR A 116 6.82 -23.77 25.80
CA THR A 116 6.24 -25.13 25.84
C THR A 116 5.12 -25.34 26.87
N ILE A 117 4.93 -24.43 27.84
CA ILE A 117 3.90 -24.50 28.89
C ILE A 117 2.52 -24.05 28.38
N PHE A 118 2.45 -23.18 27.36
CA PHE A 118 1.20 -22.72 26.74
C PHE A 118 0.98 -23.30 25.33
N ASN A 119 1.52 -24.49 25.06
CA ASN A 119 1.11 -25.32 23.93
C ASN A 119 -0.26 -26.01 24.18
N LEU A 120 -1.26 -25.26 24.69
CA LEU A 120 -2.63 -25.73 24.64
C LEU A 120 -3.17 -25.49 23.22
N PRO A 121 -4.01 -26.38 22.68
CA PRO A 121 -4.61 -26.25 21.36
C PRO A 121 -5.74 -25.20 21.39
N SER A 122 -5.41 -23.94 21.71
CA SER A 122 -6.31 -22.78 21.59
C SER A 122 -6.68 -22.48 20.13
N GLY A 123 -5.97 -23.11 19.18
CA GLY A 123 -6.36 -23.13 17.77
C GLY A 123 -7.60 -23.97 17.48
N ALA A 124 -7.99 -24.96 18.29
CA ALA A 124 -8.99 -25.96 17.88
C ALA A 124 -10.41 -25.41 17.61
N PHE A 125 -10.74 -24.19 18.08
CA PHE A 125 -12.00 -23.52 17.74
C PHE A 125 -11.89 -22.62 16.50
N TRP A 126 -10.73 -21.99 16.28
CA TRP A 126 -10.51 -21.06 15.17
C TRP A 126 -9.91 -21.72 13.91
N THR A 127 -9.20 -22.85 14.04
CA THR A 127 -8.65 -23.60 12.89
C THR A 127 -9.61 -24.63 12.30
N THR A 128 -10.55 -25.22 13.05
CA THR A 128 -11.53 -26.16 12.46
C THR A 128 -12.56 -25.50 11.55
N THR A 129 -12.87 -24.21 11.76
CA THR A 129 -13.83 -23.47 10.93
C THR A 129 -13.19 -22.91 9.64
N LEU A 130 -11.88 -22.63 9.62
CA LEU A 130 -11.19 -22.04 8.46
C LEU A 130 -10.32 -23.03 7.64
N THR A 131 -10.11 -24.27 8.10
CA THR A 131 -9.38 -25.29 7.31
C THR A 131 -10.26 -26.37 6.65
N ARG A 132 -11.58 -26.16 6.50
CA ARG A 132 -12.30 -26.85 5.41
C ARG A 132 -11.83 -26.29 4.07
N LYS A 133 -10.62 -26.70 3.65
CA LYS A 133 -10.28 -26.80 2.24
C LYS A 133 -11.37 -27.66 1.59
N PRO A 134 -12.13 -27.17 0.60
CA PRO A 134 -12.86 -28.09 -0.26
C PRO A 134 -11.81 -28.94 -0.99
N LYS A 135 -11.79 -30.24 -0.67
CA LYS A 135 -10.89 -31.24 -1.28
C LYS A 135 -11.22 -31.54 -2.76
N SER A 136 -11.77 -30.59 -3.53
CA SER A 136 -12.10 -30.80 -4.96
C SER A 136 -11.44 -29.83 -5.93
N PHE A 137 -10.63 -28.86 -5.48
CA PHE A 137 -9.98 -27.89 -6.38
C PHE A 137 -8.56 -28.31 -6.83
N GLY A 138 -8.21 -29.59 -6.70
CA GLY A 138 -6.92 -30.14 -7.13
C GLY A 138 -6.92 -30.73 -8.54
N LEU A 139 -8.10 -30.97 -9.13
CA LEU A 139 -8.22 -31.54 -10.47
C LEU A 139 -8.36 -30.48 -11.58
N ALA A 140 -8.91 -29.30 -11.25
CA ALA A 140 -9.08 -28.21 -12.23
C ALA A 140 -7.74 -27.55 -12.63
N LEU A 141 -6.74 -27.59 -11.75
CA LEU A 141 -5.45 -26.92 -11.94
C LEU A 141 -4.43 -27.72 -12.77
N ARG A 142 -4.72 -28.98 -13.12
CA ARG A 142 -3.88 -29.78 -14.03
C ARG A 142 -4.28 -29.68 -15.51
N ILE A 143 -5.41 -29.04 -15.84
CA ILE A 143 -5.89 -28.93 -17.23
C ILE A 143 -5.54 -27.56 -17.85
N SER A 144 -5.18 -26.57 -17.02
CA SER A 144 -4.86 -25.21 -17.51
C SER A 144 -3.36 -24.94 -17.74
N GLN A 145 -2.48 -25.91 -17.51
CA GLN A 145 -1.05 -25.78 -17.84
C GLN A 145 -0.67 -26.46 -19.17
N ASP A 146 -1.65 -27.00 -19.90
CA ASP A 146 -1.48 -27.63 -21.23
C ASP A 146 -2.23 -26.87 -22.36
N ILE A 147 -2.59 -25.59 -22.17
CA ILE A 147 -3.05 -24.67 -23.23
C ILE A 147 -2.30 -23.34 -23.12
#